data_AF-A0A6A6EE97-F1
#
_entry.id   AF-A0A6A6EE97-F1
#
_cell.length_a   1.000
_cell.length_b   1.000
_cell.length_c   1.000
_cell.angle_alpha   90.00
_cell.angle_beta   90.00
_cell.angle_gamma   90.00
#
_symmetry.space_group_name_H-M   'P 1'
#
loop_
_entity.id
_entity.type
_entity.pdbx_description
1 polymer ?
#
loop_
_entity_poly.entity_id
_entity_poly.type
_entity_poly.pdbx_seq_one_letter_code
_entity_poly.pdbx_strand_id
1 'polypeptide(L)'
;MHQARIHVRIWGGHQSRGINRSVRSAVFNRSFFRTDNGYMGLAPVGAGPTGEIFVLLGGQMPFVLRSVDKPTIESSGERECYGLIGTCYRHGVMDGKLVKNSRERIEDVYLI
;
A
#
# COMPACT_ATOMS: atom_id res chain seq x y z
N MET A 1 -9.63 -11.23 10.54
CA MET A 1 -9.38 -11.71 9.16
C MET A 1 -7.88 -11.63 8.93
N HIS A 2 -7.18 -12.77 8.92
CA HIS A 2 -5.73 -12.86 8.79
C HIS A 2 -5.24 -12.20 7.45
N GLN A 3 -4.20 -11.36 7.41
CA GLN A 3 -3.67 -10.63 6.20
C GLN A 3 -2.14 -10.59 6.07
N ALA A 4 -1.56 -10.62 4.86
CA ALA A 4 -0.09 -10.53 4.69
C ALA A 4 0.44 -9.08 4.79
N ARG A 5 1.37 -8.82 5.71
CA ARG A 5 2.06 -7.51 5.85
C ARG A 5 3.40 -7.50 5.12
N ILE A 6 3.52 -6.64 4.10
CA ILE A 6 4.78 -6.35 3.44
C ILE A 6 5.26 -4.99 3.92
N HIS A 7 6.34 -4.96 4.70
CA HIS A 7 6.96 -3.68 5.03
C HIS A 7 7.50 -3.02 3.77
N VAL A 8 6.89 -1.90 3.41
CA VAL A 8 7.30 -1.05 2.30
C VAL A 8 7.35 0.37 2.80
N ARG A 9 8.53 0.99 2.75
CA ARG A 9 8.67 2.42 2.90
C ARG A 9 8.53 3.06 1.53
N ILE A 10 7.59 3.97 1.38
CA ILE A 10 7.33 4.67 0.12
C ILE A 10 8.30 5.84 0.02
N TRP A 11 8.87 6.09 -1.15
CA TRP A 11 9.63 7.31 -1.42
C TRP A 11 8.88 8.14 -2.46
N GLY A 12 8.76 9.44 -2.22
CA GLY A 12 8.04 10.34 -3.11
C GLY A 12 8.69 10.45 -4.48
N GLY A 13 7.96 10.06 -5.53
CA GLY A 13 8.41 10.20 -6.91
C GLY A 13 8.25 11.62 -7.46
N HIS A 14 9.24 12.06 -8.25
CA HIS A 14 9.16 13.27 -9.06
C HIS A 14 8.41 12.98 -10.37
N GLN A 15 7.45 13.84 -10.76
CA GLN A 15 6.73 13.70 -12.02
C GLN A 15 7.69 13.95 -13.20
N SER A 16 7.81 13.00 -14.11
CA SER A 16 8.70 13.08 -15.28
C SER A 16 8.05 13.87 -16.43
N ARG A 17 8.79 14.84 -16.98
CA ARG A 17 8.37 15.60 -18.17
C ARG A 17 8.65 14.75 -19.43
N GLY A 18 7.63 14.52 -20.27
CA GLY A 18 7.76 13.77 -21.54
C GLY A 18 6.80 12.58 -21.74
N ILE A 19 5.87 12.35 -20.82
CA ILE A 19 4.92 11.22 -20.90
C ILE A 19 3.72 11.54 -21.81
N ASN A 20 3.33 10.56 -22.64
CA ASN A 20 2.17 10.62 -23.54
C ASN A 20 0.86 10.96 -22.76
N ARG A 21 -0.04 11.72 -23.40
CA ARG A 21 -1.31 12.18 -22.80
C ARG A 21 -2.15 11.04 -22.21
N SER A 22 -2.23 9.88 -22.88
CA SER A 22 -3.01 8.73 -22.41
C SER A 22 -2.42 8.12 -21.15
N VAL A 23 -1.09 7.98 -21.11
CA VAL A 23 -0.37 7.50 -19.92
C VAL A 23 -0.54 8.48 -18.77
N ARG A 24 -0.43 9.78 -19.02
CA ARG A 24 -0.63 10.83 -18.02
C ARG A 24 -2.05 10.81 -17.44
N SER A 25 -3.04 10.51 -18.27
CA SER A 25 -4.43 10.32 -17.83
C SER A 25 -4.60 9.07 -16.97
N ALA A 26 -4.01 7.94 -17.38
CA ALA A 26 -4.13 6.66 -16.68
C ALA A 26 -3.43 6.68 -15.30
N VAL A 27 -2.36 7.46 -15.15
CA VAL A 27 -1.64 7.62 -13.88
C VAL A 27 -2.00 8.90 -13.14
N PHE A 28 -3.05 9.60 -13.56
CA PHE A 28 -3.51 10.81 -12.90
C PHE A 28 -3.79 10.55 -11.41
N ASN A 29 -3.38 11.49 -10.56
CA ASN A 29 -3.46 11.37 -9.10
C ASN A 29 -2.70 10.14 -8.53
N ARG A 30 -1.68 9.66 -9.24
CA ARG A 30 -0.74 8.66 -8.74
C ARG A 30 0.70 9.16 -8.79
N SER A 31 1.47 8.74 -7.81
CA SER A 31 2.90 9.00 -7.68
C SER A 31 3.67 7.70 -7.79
N PHE A 32 4.79 7.75 -8.51
CA PHE A 32 5.75 6.66 -8.50
C PHE A 32 6.33 6.49 -7.09
N PHE A 33 6.52 5.23 -6.69
CA PHE A 33 7.25 4.90 -5.47
C PHE A 33 8.22 3.76 -5.73
N ARG A 34 9.23 3.70 -4.86
CA ARG A 34 10.12 2.56 -4.69
C ARG A 34 10.10 2.13 -3.23
N THR A 35 10.16 0.83 -2.98
CA THR A 35 10.22 0.21 -1.66
C THR A 35 11.66 0.02 -1.23
N ASP A 36 11.96 -0.05 0.06
CA ASP A 36 13.31 -0.35 0.58
C ASP A 36 13.90 -1.65 0.01
N ASN A 37 13.06 -2.66 -0.25
CA ASN A 37 13.46 -3.94 -0.86
C ASN A 37 13.60 -3.90 -2.40
N GLY A 38 13.68 -2.72 -3.00
CA GLY A 38 13.93 -2.53 -4.43
C GLY A 38 12.72 -2.67 -5.36
N TYR A 39 11.52 -3.01 -4.86
CA TYR A 39 10.30 -3.02 -5.66
C TYR A 39 9.81 -1.62 -5.99
N MET A 40 8.93 -1.50 -6.99
CA MET A 40 8.40 -0.22 -7.44
C MET A 40 6.92 -0.29 -7.81
N GLY A 41 6.29 0.89 -7.92
CA GLY A 41 4.89 0.96 -8.28
C GLY A 41 4.32 2.38 -8.40
N LEU A 42 2.99 2.45 -8.43
CA LEU A 42 2.21 3.69 -8.46
C LEU A 42 1.21 3.69 -7.30
N ALA A 43 1.26 4.71 -6.45
CA ALA A 43 0.39 4.87 -5.28
C ALA A 43 -0.40 6.18 -5.38
N PRO A 44 -1.49 6.37 -4.62
CA PRO A 44 -2.15 7.66 -4.51
C PRO A 44 -1.16 8.76 -4.10
N VAL A 45 -1.32 9.99 -4.57
CA VAL A 45 -0.41 11.11 -4.24
C VAL A 45 -0.29 11.33 -2.72
N GLY A 46 -1.37 11.03 -1.99
CA GLY A 46 -1.42 11.10 -0.52
C GLY A 46 -0.71 9.97 0.23
N ALA A 47 -0.11 8.99 -0.44
CA ALA A 47 0.59 7.88 0.19
C ALA A 47 1.74 8.35 1.10
N GLY A 48 2.55 9.28 0.60
CA GLY A 48 3.69 9.86 1.34
C GLY A 48 4.70 8.80 1.84
N PRO A 49 5.77 9.22 2.53
CA PRO A 49 6.84 8.29 2.93
C PRO A 49 6.48 7.31 4.05
N THR A 50 5.39 7.59 4.76
CA THR A 50 4.91 6.83 5.91
C THR A 50 3.83 5.81 5.57
N GLY A 51 3.46 5.69 4.29
CA GLY A 51 2.53 4.66 3.84
C GLY A 51 3.20 3.29 3.72
N GLU A 52 2.56 2.27 4.27
CA GLU A 52 2.91 0.85 4.16
C GLU A 52 2.01 0.14 3.14
N ILE A 53 2.52 -0.90 2.46
CA ILE A 53 1.75 -1.63 1.44
C ILE A 53 1.24 -2.95 2.00
N PHE A 54 -0.08 -3.12 1.99
CA PHE A 54 -0.74 -4.33 2.45
C PHE A 54 -1.43 -5.05 1.28
N VAL A 55 -1.42 -6.38 1.33
CA VAL A 55 -2.31 -7.21 0.51
C VAL A 55 -3.36 -7.80 1.42
N LEU A 56 -4.56 -7.21 1.40
CA LEU A 56 -5.69 -7.70 2.18
C LEU A 56 -6.17 -9.02 1.55
N LEU A 57 -6.28 -10.10 2.35
CA LEU A 57 -6.76 -11.38 1.82
C LEU A 57 -8.16 -11.23 1.22
N GLY A 58 -8.37 -11.90 0.08
CA GLY A 58 -9.58 -11.73 -0.75
C GLY A 58 -9.49 -10.58 -1.76
N GLY A 59 -8.52 -9.66 -1.60
CA GLY A 59 -8.24 -8.62 -2.57
C GLY A 59 -7.31 -9.07 -3.71
N GLN A 60 -7.54 -8.53 -4.91
CA GLN A 60 -6.64 -8.73 -6.07
C GLN A 60 -5.61 -7.61 -6.23
N MET A 61 -5.72 -6.55 -5.42
CA MET A 61 -4.86 -5.37 -5.50
C MET A 61 -4.24 -5.05 -4.13
N PRO A 62 -3.01 -4.51 -4.11
CA PRO A 62 -2.42 -3.99 -2.89
C PRO A 62 -3.01 -2.62 -2.51
N PHE A 63 -2.93 -2.31 -1.23
CA PHE A 63 -3.42 -1.09 -0.61
C PHE A 63 -2.28 -0.36 0.10
N VAL A 64 -2.33 0.96 0.10
CA VAL A 64 -1.49 1.78 0.97
C VAL A 64 -2.27 2.08 2.24
N LEU A 65 -1.72 1.66 3.37
CA LEU A 65 -2.22 1.95 4.70
C LEU A 65 -1.23 2.86 5.42
N ARG A 66 -1.72 3.70 6.32
CA ARG A 66 -0.88 4.52 7.18
C ARG A 66 -1.22 4.22 8.63
N SER A 67 -0.22 3.89 9.44
CA SER A 67 -0.40 3.71 10.88
C SER A 67 -0.93 5.01 11.50
N VAL A 68 -1.91 4.87 12.38
CA VAL A 68 -2.52 5.96 13.13
C VAL A 68 -2.16 5.74 14.59
N ASP A 69 -1.61 6.77 15.22
CA ASP A 69 -1.17 6.69 16.61
C ASP A 69 -2.34 6.32 17.52
N LYS A 70 -2.26 5.08 18.05
CA LYS A 70 -3.03 4.51 19.17
C LYS A 70 -4.43 5.10 19.37
N PRO A 71 -5.40 4.84 18.48
CA PRO A 71 -6.78 5.10 18.82
C PRO A 71 -7.18 4.18 19.98
N THR A 72 -7.63 4.77 21.09
CA THR A 72 -8.29 4.02 22.16
C THR A 72 -9.63 3.55 21.61
N ILE A 73 -9.70 2.31 21.11
CA ILE A 73 -10.98 1.70 20.77
C ILE A 73 -11.60 1.26 22.09
N GLU A 74 -12.72 1.91 22.45
CA GLU A 74 -13.37 1.88 23.77
C GLU A 74 -13.72 0.47 24.29
N SER A 75 -13.54 -0.57 23.47
CA SER A 75 -13.89 -1.95 23.79
C SER A 75 -12.78 -3.00 23.58
N SER A 76 -11.54 -2.63 23.19
CA SER A 76 -10.56 -3.64 22.74
C SER A 76 -9.09 -3.47 23.15
N GLY A 77 -8.79 -2.54 24.06
CA GLY A 77 -7.40 -2.21 24.46
C GLY A 77 -6.63 -1.44 23.38
N GLU A 78 -5.40 -1.03 23.69
CA GLU A 78 -4.51 -0.37 22.70
C GLU A 78 -4.22 -1.33 21.55
N ARG A 79 -4.58 -0.92 20.32
CA ARG A 79 -4.27 -1.68 19.09
C ARG A 79 -3.65 -0.77 18.05
N GLU A 80 -2.70 -1.30 17.30
CA GLU A 80 -2.20 -0.64 16.09
C GLU A 80 -3.34 -0.58 15.07
N CYS A 81 -3.66 0.63 14.61
CA CYS A 81 -4.75 0.88 13.68
C CYS A 81 -4.23 1.65 12.48
N TYR A 82 -4.92 1.51 11.37
CA TYR A 82 -4.47 2.05 10.09
C TYR A 82 -5.57 2.82 9.38
N GLY A 83 -5.23 3.99 8.86
CA GLY A 83 -6.05 4.69 7.88
C GLY A 83 -5.82 4.12 6.49
N LEU A 84 -6.90 3.83 5.76
CA LEU A 84 -6.84 3.43 4.37
C LEU A 84 -6.58 4.65 3.47
N ILE A 85 -5.40 4.72 2.84
CA ILE A 85 -5.10 5.79 1.87
C ILE A 85 -5.67 5.47 0.49
N GLY A 86 -5.62 4.19 0.08
CA GLY A 86 -6.22 3.73 -1.16
C GLY A 86 -5.46 2.60 -1.85
N THR A 87 -5.92 2.21 -3.03
CA THR A 87 -5.29 1.15 -3.84
C THR A 87 -4.03 1.62 -4.53
N CYS A 88 -3.04 0.72 -4.66
CA CYS A 88 -1.82 0.96 -5.41
C CYS A 88 -1.55 -0.13 -6.46
N TYR A 89 -0.75 0.23 -7.46
CA TYR A 89 -0.08 -0.72 -8.33
C TYR A 89 1.29 -1.02 -7.70
N ARG A 90 1.58 -2.28 -7.37
CA ARG A 90 2.96 -2.73 -7.14
C ARG A 90 3.33 -3.71 -8.25
N HIS A 91 4.45 -3.45 -8.92
CA HIS A 91 4.95 -4.37 -9.93
C HIS A 91 5.22 -5.76 -9.33
N GLY A 92 4.74 -6.81 -9.99
CA GLY A 92 4.90 -8.20 -9.57
C GLY A 92 3.92 -8.70 -8.49
N VAL A 93 3.03 -7.85 -7.98
CA VAL A 93 2.02 -8.23 -6.96
C VAL A 93 0.66 -8.52 -7.56
N MET A 94 0.27 -7.68 -8.50
CA MET A 94 -1.03 -7.79 -9.14
C MET A 94 -1.13 -9.13 -9.89
N ASP A 95 -2.35 -9.59 -10.11
CA ASP A 95 -2.72 -10.97 -10.52
C ASP A 95 -2.73 -11.99 -9.36
N GLY A 96 -2.63 -11.54 -8.10
CA GLY A 96 -2.71 -12.41 -6.92
C GLY A 96 -1.53 -13.38 -6.77
N LYS A 97 -0.44 -13.17 -7.52
CA LYS A 97 0.75 -14.02 -7.51
C LYS A 97 1.50 -13.96 -6.18
N LEU A 98 1.37 -12.85 -5.44
CA LEU A 98 1.98 -12.69 -4.12
C LEU A 98 1.42 -13.69 -3.10
N VAL A 99 0.09 -13.79 -2.99
CA VAL A 99 -0.58 -14.61 -1.96
C VAL A 99 -0.32 -16.11 -2.17
N LYS A 100 -0.11 -16.54 -3.43
CA LYS A 100 0.10 -17.95 -3.77
C LYS A 100 1.51 -18.47 -3.41
N ASN A 101 2.50 -17.58 -3.30
CA ASN A 101 3.92 -17.95 -3.15
C ASN A 101 4.59 -17.32 -1.93
N SER A 102 3.85 -16.63 -1.06
CA SER A 102 4.43 -15.86 0.03
C SER A 102 4.63 -16.68 1.31
N ARG A 103 5.85 -16.63 1.87
CA ARG A 103 6.13 -16.90 3.29
C ARG A 103 5.85 -15.66 4.18
N GLU A 104 5.12 -14.69 3.66
CA GLU A 104 4.81 -13.41 4.32
C GLU A 104 3.92 -13.68 5.54
N ARG A 105 4.18 -12.95 6.64
CA ARG A 105 3.43 -13.13 7.88
C ARG A 105 1.99 -12.65 7.69
N ILE A 106 1.05 -13.52 8.03
CA ILE A 106 -0.37 -13.21 7.99
C ILE A 106 -0.82 -12.71 9.39
N GLU A 107 -1.31 -11.48 9.50
CA GLU A 107 -1.75 -10.78 10.72
C GLU A 107 -3.08 -10.04 10.52
N ASP A 108 -3.86 -9.87 11.59
CA ASP A 108 -5.07 -9.05 11.53
C ASP A 108 -4.71 -7.56 11.48
N VAL A 109 -5.39 -6.81 10.61
CA VAL A 109 -5.24 -5.35 10.49
C VAL A 109 -6.56 -4.68 10.82
N TYR A 110 -6.49 -3.63 11.64
CA TYR A 110 -7.64 -2.81 12.06
C TYR A 110 -7.63 -1.51 11.26
N LEU A 111 -8.72 -1.25 10.53
CA LEU A 111 -8.91 -0.03 9.74
C LEU A 111 -9.81 0.93 10.49
N ILE A 112 -9.51 2.22 10.43
CA ILE A 112 -10.37 3.32 10.93
C ILE A 112 -10.86 4.21 9.79
#